data_AF-A0A660L5A2-F1
#
_entry.id   AF-A0A660L5A2-F1
#
_cell.length_a   1.000
_cell.length_b   1.000
_cell.length_c   1.000
_cell.angle_alpha   90.00
_cell.angle_beta   90.00
_cell.angle_gamma   90.00
#
_symmetry.space_group_name_H-M   'P 1'
#
loop_
_entity.id
_entity.type
_entity.pdbx_description
1 polymer ?
#
loop_
_entity_poly.entity_id
_entity_poly.type
_entity_poly.pdbx_seq_one_letter_code
_entity_poly.pdbx_strand_id
1 'polypeptide(L)'
;MTRMRLVIVVLAALLALPASAQAGVIALEGTQLVYRADPGVADKLIFSDGDDALLVNPLGAPLRVGAGCNDSRLGVQCPLAGVAGLTVFAADGDDDVQAFTPLPLTLDLGDGDDHFDASGTAVMVLGGAGKDQGVVSADSAAISGGDGNDGFEVEGSDRSSGPYALDGGPGDDVISLQRRGPGMTLIGGDGNDKLYATATGKAAVTFDCGAGADRWVAYPRDIPGDGCAAHLAGITTKTVSRAFREGALTGPASGSVTLKRRKGLSGYEGPTVARGVFTAQPGPLRVSLKRTAAGTRLLRRAPHLTVFVSIRTRTGDDRGETTFRSKVG
;
A
#
# COMPACT_ATOMS: atom_id res chain seq x y z
N MET A 1 4.12 77.14 40.96
CA MET A 1 4.89 76.02 40.36
C MET A 1 4.58 74.78 41.20
N THR A 2 4.03 73.65 40.77
CA THR A 2 3.41 73.18 39.52
C THR A 2 2.62 71.93 39.97
N ARG A 3 1.32 71.81 39.67
CA ARG A 3 0.51 70.62 40.02
C ARG A 3 0.84 69.49 39.06
N MET A 4 1.45 68.40 39.55
CA MET A 4 1.72 67.21 38.75
C MET A 4 0.50 66.28 38.79
N ARG A 5 -0.18 66.14 37.65
CA ARG A 5 -1.30 65.20 37.45
C ARG A 5 -0.74 63.83 37.10
N LEU A 6 -1.05 62.84 37.92
CA LEU A 6 -0.77 61.43 37.65
C LEU A 6 -1.82 60.91 36.65
N VAL A 7 -1.39 60.53 35.44
CA VAL A 7 -2.25 59.86 34.45
C VAL A 7 -2.00 58.36 34.58
N ILE A 8 -3.01 57.62 35.03
CA ILE A 8 -3.00 56.15 35.05
C ILE A 8 -3.54 55.69 33.69
N VAL A 9 -2.68 55.10 32.87
CA VAL A 9 -3.07 54.41 31.64
C VAL A 9 -3.40 52.97 32.02
N VAL A 10 -4.69 52.62 31.99
CA VAL A 10 -5.15 51.23 32.16
C VAL A 10 -4.97 50.53 30.81
N LEU A 11 -3.94 49.69 30.71
CA LEU A 11 -3.71 48.82 29.57
C LEU A 11 -4.65 47.60 29.73
N ALA A 12 -5.76 47.60 29.00
CA ALA A 12 -6.67 46.46 28.95
C ALA A 12 -6.02 45.34 28.12
N ALA A 13 -5.45 44.34 28.78
CA ALA A 13 -5.06 43.09 28.14
C ALA A 13 -6.34 42.35 27.73
N LEU A 14 -6.68 42.38 26.42
CA LEU A 14 -7.64 41.45 25.85
C LEU A 14 -7.06 40.05 26.01
N LEU A 15 -7.57 39.30 26.99
CA LEU A 15 -7.43 37.86 27.06
C LEU A 15 -8.16 37.27 25.84
N ALA A 16 -7.42 36.95 24.79
CA ALA A 16 -7.90 36.07 23.74
C ALA A 16 -8.20 34.72 24.40
N LEU A 17 -9.49 34.42 24.57
CA LEU A 17 -9.92 33.07 24.91
C LEU A 17 -9.38 32.12 23.84
N PRO A 18 -8.91 30.91 24.18
CA PRO A 18 -8.55 29.92 23.16
C PRO A 18 -9.81 29.72 22.31
N ALA A 19 -9.72 30.06 21.02
CA ALA A 19 -10.73 29.66 20.07
C ALA A 19 -10.84 28.14 20.20
N SER A 20 -12.05 27.63 20.47
CA SER A 20 -12.30 26.20 20.48
C SER A 20 -11.84 25.68 19.11
N ALA A 21 -10.77 24.89 19.07
CA ALA A 21 -10.33 24.26 17.83
C ALA A 21 -11.51 23.43 17.30
N GLN A 22 -11.86 23.65 16.03
CA GLN A 22 -12.87 22.90 15.30
C GLN A 22 -12.12 21.98 14.35
N ALA A 23 -12.66 20.80 14.06
CA ALA A 23 -12.01 19.85 13.15
C ALA A 23 -11.98 20.44 11.74
N GLY A 24 -13.15 20.86 11.26
CA GLY A 24 -13.29 21.44 9.94
C GLY A 24 -14.75 21.66 9.59
N VAL A 25 -15.04 21.77 8.30
CA VAL A 25 -16.40 21.86 7.76
C VAL A 25 -16.65 20.78 6.72
N ILE A 26 -17.82 20.15 6.78
CA ILE A 26 -18.32 19.31 5.68
C ILE A 26 -19.56 19.94 5.05
N ALA A 27 -19.57 20.03 3.72
CA ALA A 27 -20.66 20.61 2.95
C ALA A 27 -20.88 19.87 1.63
N LEU A 28 -22.08 20.01 1.07
CA LEU A 28 -22.38 19.66 -0.31
C LEU A 28 -22.00 20.84 -1.24
N GLU A 29 -20.94 20.66 -2.01
CA GLU A 29 -20.46 21.58 -3.04
C GLU A 29 -20.89 21.06 -4.42
N GLY A 30 -22.06 21.51 -4.91
CA GLY A 30 -22.66 20.98 -6.14
C GLY A 30 -23.14 19.54 -5.94
N THR A 31 -22.46 18.56 -6.57
CA THR A 31 -22.72 17.12 -6.37
C THR A 31 -21.63 16.41 -5.58
N GLN A 32 -20.67 17.15 -5.01
CA GLN A 32 -19.59 16.57 -4.21
C GLN A 32 -19.81 16.88 -2.73
N LEU A 33 -19.69 15.87 -1.87
CA LEU A 33 -19.51 16.11 -0.45
C LEU A 33 -18.03 16.44 -0.22
N VAL A 34 -17.76 17.56 0.42
CA VAL A 34 -16.41 18.06 0.63
C VAL A 34 -16.20 18.33 2.11
N TYR A 35 -15.23 17.63 2.70
CA TYR A 35 -14.67 17.97 4.00
C TYR A 35 -13.41 18.82 3.81
N ARG A 36 -13.28 19.89 4.60
CA ARG A 36 -12.09 20.72 4.68
C ARG A 36 -11.73 20.94 6.15
N ALA A 37 -10.55 20.47 6.54
CA ALA A 37 -9.98 20.71 7.85
C ALA A 37 -9.74 22.20 8.10
N ASP A 38 -9.71 22.57 9.38
CA ASP A 38 -9.19 23.86 9.81
C ASP A 38 -7.66 23.80 9.91
N PRO A 39 -6.96 24.92 9.64
CA PRO A 39 -5.51 24.97 9.76
C PRO A 39 -5.01 24.65 11.18
N GLY A 40 -3.97 23.83 11.27
CA GLY A 40 -3.28 23.46 12.50
C GLY A 40 -4.02 22.42 13.34
N VAL A 41 -4.86 21.57 12.74
CA VAL A 41 -5.72 20.63 13.46
C VAL A 41 -5.49 19.21 12.97
N ALA A 42 -4.91 18.38 13.84
CA ALA A 42 -4.89 16.93 13.65
C ALA A 42 -6.31 16.34 13.83
N ASP A 43 -6.89 15.90 12.74
CA ASP A 43 -8.23 15.41 12.59
C ASP A 43 -8.36 13.90 12.82
N LYS A 44 -9.47 13.50 13.43
CA LYS A 44 -9.83 12.09 13.63
C LYS A 44 -11.26 11.88 13.20
N LEU A 45 -11.46 11.30 12.03
CA LEU A 45 -12.74 11.29 11.33
C LEU A 45 -13.13 9.88 10.93
N ILE A 46 -14.40 9.55 11.17
CA ILE A 46 -15.03 8.34 10.64
C ILE A 46 -16.18 8.77 9.72
N PHE A 47 -16.06 8.48 8.44
CA PHE A 47 -17.14 8.56 7.46
C PHE A 47 -17.73 7.16 7.27
N SER A 48 -19.03 7.00 7.50
CA SER A 48 -19.72 5.72 7.35
C SER A 48 -21.03 5.85 6.58
N ASP A 49 -21.32 4.82 5.80
CA ASP A 49 -22.59 4.68 5.08
C ASP A 49 -23.74 4.41 6.06
N GLY A 50 -24.73 5.30 6.05
CA GLY A 50 -25.98 5.22 6.79
C GLY A 50 -27.20 4.96 5.91
N ASP A 51 -27.00 4.21 4.81
CA ASP A 51 -27.97 3.84 3.76
C ASP A 51 -28.38 5.02 2.85
N ASP A 52 -29.06 6.04 3.40
CA ASP A 52 -29.54 7.21 2.64
C ASP A 52 -28.70 8.48 2.88
N ALA A 53 -27.74 8.39 3.78
CA ALA A 53 -26.88 9.50 4.17
C ALA A 53 -25.50 9.00 4.57
N LEU A 54 -24.50 9.84 4.34
CA LEU A 54 -23.18 9.69 4.92
C LEU A 54 -23.20 10.25 6.34
N LEU A 55 -22.74 9.45 7.30
CA LEU A 55 -22.52 9.87 8.68
C LEU A 55 -21.04 10.22 8.86
N VAL A 56 -20.76 11.38 9.43
CA VAL A 56 -19.39 11.87 9.67
C VAL A 56 -19.23 12.13 11.15
N ASN A 57 -18.46 11.27 11.81
CA ASN A 57 -18.24 11.29 13.24
C ASN A 57 -16.82 11.78 13.56
N PRO A 58 -16.66 12.96 14.17
CA PRO A 58 -15.37 13.39 14.68
C PRO A 58 -15.10 12.72 16.02
N LEU A 59 -13.91 12.13 16.17
CA LEU A 59 -13.42 11.59 17.45
C LEU A 59 -12.62 12.61 18.27
N GLY A 60 -12.43 13.82 17.72
CA GLY A 60 -11.70 14.92 18.32
C GLY A 60 -12.52 16.20 18.38
N ALA A 61 -12.01 17.25 17.72
CA ALA A 61 -12.67 18.54 17.66
C ALA A 61 -14.04 18.46 16.94
N PRO A 62 -15.04 19.26 17.35
CA PRO A 62 -16.35 19.22 16.71
C PRO A 62 -16.30 19.72 15.26
N LEU A 63 -17.13 19.14 14.42
CA LEU A 63 -17.31 19.54 13.02
C LEU A 63 -18.28 20.71 12.89
N ARG A 64 -18.02 21.59 11.93
CA ARG A 64 -19.02 22.55 11.44
C ARG A 64 -19.88 21.90 10.37
N VAL A 65 -21.20 22.06 10.53
CA VAL A 65 -22.17 21.64 9.53
C VAL A 65 -22.24 22.69 8.42
N GLY A 66 -21.81 22.32 7.23
CA GLY A 66 -21.92 23.13 6.03
C GLY A 66 -23.24 22.93 5.29
N ALA A 67 -23.38 23.63 4.15
CA ALA A 67 -24.60 23.58 3.34
C ALA A 67 -24.93 22.16 2.89
N GLY A 68 -26.22 21.80 2.88
CA GLY A 68 -26.69 20.49 2.44
C GLY A 68 -26.53 19.35 3.45
N CYS A 69 -25.81 19.56 4.55
CA CYS A 69 -25.71 18.61 5.65
C CYS A 69 -26.52 19.09 6.87
N ASN A 70 -26.77 18.17 7.81
CA ASN A 70 -27.49 18.44 9.04
C ASN A 70 -26.69 17.95 10.23
N ASP A 71 -26.87 18.61 11.36
CA ASP A 71 -26.35 18.13 12.64
C ASP A 71 -27.02 16.81 13.02
N SER A 72 -26.29 15.95 13.71
CA SER A 72 -26.76 14.65 14.17
C SER A 72 -26.22 14.38 15.58
N ARG A 73 -26.78 13.37 16.25
CA ARG A 73 -26.34 13.03 17.62
C ARG A 73 -24.85 12.64 17.71
N LEU A 74 -24.27 12.13 16.63
CA LEU A 74 -22.91 11.56 16.61
C LEU A 74 -21.97 12.31 15.66
N GLY A 75 -22.30 13.55 15.27
CA GLY A 75 -21.52 14.33 14.31
C GLY A 75 -22.42 14.90 13.23
N VAL A 76 -22.03 14.80 11.97
CA VAL A 76 -22.77 15.39 10.84
C VAL A 76 -23.41 14.31 9.97
N GLN A 77 -24.62 14.56 9.46
CA GLN A 77 -25.30 13.72 8.49
C GLN A 77 -25.50 14.46 7.17
N CYS A 78 -25.00 13.89 6.08
CA CYS A 78 -25.12 14.47 4.74
C CYS A 78 -25.91 13.52 3.82
N PRO A 79 -27.03 13.95 3.21
CA PRO A 79 -27.80 13.13 2.28
C PRO A 79 -26.95 12.64 1.09
N LEU A 80 -27.13 11.38 0.67
CA LEU A 80 -26.42 10.80 -0.48
C LEU A 80 -27.15 10.96 -1.82
N ALA A 81 -28.44 11.31 -1.79
CA ALA A 81 -29.25 11.47 -3.00
C ALA A 81 -28.68 12.58 -3.90
N GLY A 82 -28.25 12.22 -5.11
CA GLY A 82 -27.65 13.15 -6.07
C GLY A 82 -26.18 13.49 -5.81
N VAL A 83 -25.56 12.87 -4.81
CA VAL A 83 -24.11 12.99 -4.56
C VAL A 83 -23.35 12.05 -5.49
N ALA A 84 -22.29 12.58 -6.10
CA ALA A 84 -21.45 11.88 -7.07
C ALA A 84 -20.08 11.47 -6.51
N GLY A 85 -19.68 11.99 -5.35
CA GLY A 85 -18.38 11.68 -4.74
C GLY A 85 -18.21 12.33 -3.36
N LEU A 86 -17.21 11.83 -2.64
CA LEU A 86 -16.71 12.39 -1.37
C LEU A 86 -15.26 12.82 -1.58
N THR A 87 -14.94 14.05 -1.18
CA THR A 87 -13.57 14.58 -1.13
C THR A 87 -13.26 15.02 0.29
N VAL A 88 -12.10 14.63 0.81
CA VAL A 88 -11.61 14.97 2.15
C VAL A 88 -10.27 15.67 1.99
N PHE A 89 -10.19 16.91 2.46
CA PHE A 89 -8.94 17.66 2.60
C PHE A 89 -8.60 17.77 4.09
N ALA A 90 -7.65 16.96 4.55
CA ALA A 90 -7.20 16.93 5.95
C ALA A 90 -6.08 17.97 6.22
N ALA A 91 -5.38 18.35 5.15
CA ALA A 91 -4.51 19.51 5.01
C ALA A 91 -3.20 19.48 5.82
N ASP A 92 -3.25 19.51 7.15
CA ASP A 92 -2.05 19.54 7.99
C ASP A 92 -2.22 18.78 9.31
N GLY A 93 -1.10 18.36 9.90
CA GLY A 93 -1.08 17.62 11.15
C GLY A 93 -1.22 16.12 10.95
N ASP A 94 -1.02 15.35 12.02
CA ASP A 94 -1.10 13.88 11.96
C ASP A 94 -2.57 13.42 12.02
N ASP A 95 -3.16 13.13 10.87
CA ASP A 95 -4.58 12.82 10.70
C ASP A 95 -4.90 11.32 10.76
N ASP A 96 -6.12 10.99 11.20
CA ASP A 96 -6.67 9.63 11.21
C ASP A 96 -8.03 9.62 10.52
N VAL A 97 -8.06 9.19 9.25
CA VAL A 97 -9.24 9.23 8.38
C VAL A 97 -9.72 7.82 8.03
N GLN A 98 -10.85 7.43 8.58
CA GLN A 98 -11.54 6.20 8.21
C GLN A 98 -12.75 6.56 7.34
N ALA A 99 -12.72 6.21 6.07
CA ALA A 99 -13.75 6.60 5.11
C ALA A 99 -14.36 5.40 4.38
N PHE A 100 -15.57 5.01 4.78
CA PHE A 100 -16.34 3.92 4.18
C PHE A 100 -17.59 4.48 3.51
N THR A 101 -17.58 4.53 2.18
CA THR A 101 -18.64 5.16 1.38
C THR A 101 -19.01 4.33 0.15
N PRO A 102 -20.26 4.35 -0.31
CA PRO A 102 -20.65 3.75 -1.59
C PRO A 102 -20.23 4.61 -2.80
N LEU A 103 -19.64 5.78 -2.57
CA LEU A 103 -19.26 6.74 -3.60
C LEU A 103 -17.80 6.58 -4.05
N PRO A 104 -17.39 7.21 -5.16
CA PRO A 104 -16.00 7.55 -5.40
C PRO A 104 -15.47 8.45 -4.27
N LEU A 105 -14.24 8.18 -3.84
CA LEU A 105 -13.57 8.84 -2.71
C LEU A 105 -12.25 9.46 -3.17
N THR A 106 -12.02 10.70 -2.76
CA THR A 106 -10.70 11.35 -2.82
C THR A 106 -10.29 11.76 -1.40
N LEU A 107 -9.11 11.33 -0.98
CA LEU A 107 -8.44 11.76 0.24
C LEU A 107 -7.18 12.53 -0.15
N ASP A 108 -7.06 13.73 0.38
CA ASP A 108 -5.88 14.58 0.31
C ASP A 108 -5.50 14.87 1.77
N LEU A 109 -4.51 14.13 2.28
CA LEU A 109 -4.19 14.10 3.70
C LEU A 109 -3.28 15.29 4.06
N GLY A 110 -2.24 15.55 3.27
CA GLY A 110 -1.48 16.79 3.32
C GLY A 110 -0.14 16.64 4.05
N ASP A 111 0.24 17.62 4.86
CA ASP A 111 1.49 17.53 5.62
C ASP A 111 1.23 16.86 6.99
N GLY A 112 1.83 15.72 7.30
CA GLY A 112 1.60 15.00 8.56
C GLY A 112 2.04 13.54 8.49
N ASP A 113 2.16 12.86 9.64
CA ASP A 113 2.26 11.40 9.66
C ASP A 113 0.85 10.78 9.69
N ASP A 114 0.23 10.61 8.51
CA ASP A 114 -1.20 10.33 8.41
C ASP A 114 -1.55 8.84 8.43
N HIS A 115 -2.76 8.54 8.91
CA HIS A 115 -3.33 7.21 8.93
C HIS A 115 -4.68 7.19 8.22
N PHE A 116 -4.90 6.21 7.34
CA PHE A 116 -6.18 6.08 6.66
C PHE A 116 -6.66 4.64 6.46
N ASP A 117 -7.98 4.47 6.46
CA ASP A 117 -8.67 3.25 6.03
C ASP A 117 -9.81 3.66 5.09
N ALA A 118 -9.63 3.39 3.80
CA ALA A 118 -10.47 3.95 2.75
C ALA A 118 -11.16 2.87 1.93
N SER A 119 -12.48 2.95 1.86
CA SER A 119 -13.33 2.10 1.02
C SER A 119 -14.31 2.92 0.20
N GLY A 120 -14.31 2.66 -1.11
CA GLY A 120 -15.15 3.35 -2.08
C GLY A 120 -15.26 2.57 -3.38
N THR A 121 -16.09 3.05 -4.31
CA THR A 121 -16.16 2.44 -5.66
C THR A 121 -14.88 2.71 -6.46
N ALA A 122 -14.33 3.91 -6.33
CA ALA A 122 -13.00 4.28 -6.77
C ALA A 122 -12.36 5.14 -5.68
N VAL A 123 -11.09 4.89 -5.37
CA VAL A 123 -10.39 5.62 -4.30
C VAL A 123 -9.15 6.30 -4.86
N MET A 124 -9.01 7.60 -4.62
CA MET A 124 -7.78 8.35 -4.84
C MET A 124 -7.24 8.82 -3.49
N VAL A 125 -5.97 8.56 -3.20
CA VAL A 125 -5.29 9.03 -2.00
C VAL A 125 -4.04 9.79 -2.41
N LEU A 126 -3.90 10.99 -1.87
CA LEU A 126 -2.67 11.77 -1.83
C LEU A 126 -2.26 11.81 -0.34
N GLY A 127 -1.16 11.13 0.00
CA GLY A 127 -0.60 11.16 1.35
C GLY A 127 -0.08 12.55 1.65
N GLY A 128 0.95 12.96 0.91
CA GLY A 128 1.51 14.30 0.99
C GLY A 128 2.91 14.25 1.55
N ALA A 129 3.22 15.00 2.58
CA ALA A 129 4.55 14.98 3.20
C ALA A 129 4.48 14.43 4.62
N GLY A 130 5.38 13.53 4.97
CA GLY A 130 5.40 12.87 6.27
C GLY A 130 5.32 11.36 6.09
N LYS A 131 5.08 10.61 7.16
CA LYS A 131 5.03 9.15 7.10
C LYS A 131 3.58 8.66 7.13
N ASP A 132 3.11 8.26 5.96
CA ASP A 132 1.71 7.89 5.76
C ASP A 132 1.50 6.39 5.76
N GLN A 133 0.40 5.97 6.38
CA GLN A 133 0.04 4.56 6.48
C GLN A 133 -1.44 4.35 6.20
N GLY A 134 -1.76 3.38 5.36
CA GLY A 134 -3.17 3.07 5.17
C GLY A 134 -3.52 1.84 4.37
N VAL A 135 -4.83 1.58 4.40
CA VAL A 135 -5.46 0.46 3.70
C VAL A 135 -6.48 0.98 2.72
N VAL A 136 -6.51 0.44 1.51
CA VAL A 136 -7.53 0.75 0.49
C VAL A 136 -8.25 -0.51 0.02
N SER A 137 -9.59 -0.45 0.05
CA SER A 137 -10.49 -1.45 -0.53
C SER A 137 -11.38 -0.79 -1.58
N ALA A 138 -11.14 -1.06 -2.87
CA ALA A 138 -11.89 -0.42 -3.95
C ALA A 138 -11.90 -1.23 -5.26
N ASP A 139 -12.81 -0.90 -6.18
CA ASP A 139 -12.80 -1.48 -7.53
C ASP A 139 -11.69 -0.90 -8.42
N SER A 140 -11.21 0.30 -8.07
CA SER A 140 -10.03 0.93 -8.65
C SER A 140 -9.39 1.86 -7.62
N ALA A 141 -8.07 1.98 -7.65
CA ALA A 141 -7.35 2.85 -6.72
C ALA A 141 -6.18 3.59 -7.39
N ALA A 142 -5.98 4.84 -6.99
CA ALA A 142 -4.76 5.59 -7.24
C ALA A 142 -4.23 6.09 -5.89
N ILE A 143 -3.02 5.70 -5.51
CA ILE A 143 -2.37 6.13 -4.27
C ILE A 143 -1.03 6.74 -4.65
N SER A 144 -0.75 7.92 -4.11
CA SER A 144 0.57 8.54 -4.06
C SER A 144 0.89 8.76 -2.60
N GLY A 145 1.97 8.15 -2.08
CA GLY A 145 2.45 8.41 -0.73
C GLY A 145 2.98 9.82 -0.61
N GLY A 146 3.92 10.17 -1.48
CA GLY A 146 4.51 11.50 -1.49
C GLY A 146 5.88 11.49 -0.82
N ASP A 147 6.25 12.59 -0.16
CA ASP A 147 7.56 12.69 0.49
C ASP A 147 7.48 12.02 1.86
N GLY A 148 8.09 10.85 2.06
CA GLY A 148 7.74 10.05 3.22
C GLY A 148 8.43 8.72 3.31
N ASN A 149 8.23 7.98 4.41
CA ASN A 149 8.57 6.55 4.42
C ASN A 149 7.27 5.78 4.62
N ASP A 150 6.54 5.59 3.54
CA ASP A 150 5.12 5.31 3.57
C ASP A 150 4.80 3.82 3.53
N GLY A 151 3.56 3.49 3.88
CA GLY A 151 3.10 2.12 4.05
C GLY A 151 1.68 1.90 3.59
N PHE A 152 1.51 1.26 2.42
CA PHE A 152 0.18 1.02 1.86
C PHE A 152 -0.13 -0.46 1.69
N GLU A 153 -1.39 -0.80 1.98
CA GLU A 153 -1.95 -2.10 1.71
C GLU A 153 -3.24 -1.98 0.89
N VAL A 154 -3.31 -2.72 -0.23
CA VAL A 154 -4.47 -2.65 -1.14
C VAL A 154 -5.15 -4.00 -1.28
N GLU A 155 -6.47 -4.00 -1.06
CA GLU A 155 -7.35 -5.11 -1.35
C GLU A 155 -8.05 -4.89 -2.69
N GLY A 156 -7.50 -5.48 -3.76
CA GLY A 156 -8.19 -5.56 -5.04
C GLY A 156 -9.21 -6.70 -5.11
N SER A 157 -9.87 -6.85 -6.26
CA SER A 157 -10.80 -7.97 -6.50
C SER A 157 -10.62 -8.52 -7.91
N ASP A 158 -10.69 -9.85 -8.08
CA ASP A 158 -10.73 -10.46 -9.42
C ASP A 158 -11.99 -10.03 -10.21
N ARG A 159 -12.98 -9.41 -9.55
CA ARG A 159 -14.22 -8.88 -10.15
C ARG A 159 -14.17 -7.37 -10.42
N SER A 160 -13.17 -6.66 -9.91
CA SER A 160 -13.11 -5.22 -10.08
C SER A 160 -12.74 -4.83 -11.51
N SER A 161 -13.00 -3.58 -11.88
CA SER A 161 -12.60 -3.05 -13.18
C SER A 161 -11.11 -2.69 -13.23
N GLY A 162 -10.48 -2.43 -12.08
CA GLY A 162 -9.22 -1.70 -12.04
C GLY A 162 -9.36 -0.32 -12.70
N PRO A 163 -8.25 0.36 -13.03
CA PRO A 163 -6.87 -0.01 -12.71
C PRO A 163 -6.51 0.22 -11.23
N TYR A 164 -5.31 -0.20 -10.85
CA TYR A 164 -4.71 0.17 -9.57
C TYR A 164 -3.30 0.72 -9.82
N ALA A 165 -3.04 1.96 -9.40
CA ALA A 165 -1.73 2.59 -9.47
C ALA A 165 -1.31 3.00 -8.05
N LEU A 166 -0.24 2.38 -7.55
CA LEU A 166 0.25 2.57 -6.20
C LEU A 166 1.68 3.08 -6.30
N ASP A 167 1.90 4.32 -5.89
CA ASP A 167 3.17 5.03 -5.97
C ASP A 167 3.60 5.41 -4.55
N GLY A 168 4.78 4.95 -4.15
CA GLY A 168 5.38 5.31 -2.86
C GLY A 168 5.78 6.77 -2.86
N GLY A 169 6.59 7.15 -3.85
CA GLY A 169 7.12 8.50 -3.98
C GLY A 169 8.57 8.56 -3.48
N PRO A 170 9.05 9.72 -3.01
CA PRO A 170 10.36 9.81 -2.39
C PRO A 170 10.40 9.27 -0.95
N GLY A 171 11.23 8.26 -0.71
CA GLY A 171 11.68 7.73 0.57
C GLY A 171 11.64 6.20 0.61
N ASP A 172 11.84 5.60 1.78
CA ASP A 172 11.93 4.14 1.92
C ASP A 172 10.55 3.51 2.17
N ASP A 173 9.83 3.18 1.09
CA ASP A 173 8.41 2.83 1.14
C ASP A 173 8.12 1.33 1.26
N VAL A 174 6.88 1.03 1.65
CA VAL A 174 6.35 -0.34 1.71
C VAL A 174 4.98 -0.41 1.04
N ILE A 175 4.91 -1.08 -0.11
CA ILE A 175 3.64 -1.32 -0.82
C ILE A 175 3.32 -2.81 -0.82
N SER A 176 2.12 -3.15 -0.38
CA SER A 176 1.68 -4.53 -0.24
C SER A 176 0.25 -4.74 -0.76
N LEU A 177 0.00 -5.96 -1.26
CA LEU A 177 -1.32 -6.37 -1.71
C LEU A 177 -1.89 -7.44 -0.77
N GLN A 178 -3.16 -7.31 -0.38
CA GLN A 178 -3.93 -8.40 0.25
C GLN A 178 -4.58 -9.31 -0.81
N ARG A 179 -5.08 -8.68 -1.87
CA ARG A 179 -5.72 -9.34 -3.01
C ARG A 179 -5.32 -8.66 -4.31
N ARG A 180 -5.25 -9.45 -5.37
CA ARG A 180 -4.96 -8.97 -6.72
C ARG A 180 -6.24 -8.64 -7.46
N GLY A 181 -6.24 -7.48 -8.11
CA GLY A 181 -7.21 -7.05 -9.11
C GLY A 181 -6.54 -6.83 -10.46
N PRO A 182 -7.31 -6.68 -11.56
CA PRO A 182 -6.75 -6.40 -12.88
C PRO A 182 -6.05 -5.03 -12.93
N GLY A 183 -4.97 -4.93 -13.70
CA GLY A 183 -4.30 -3.65 -13.97
C GLY A 183 -3.55 -3.05 -12.78
N MET A 184 -2.98 -3.89 -11.90
CA MET A 184 -2.19 -3.45 -10.76
C MET A 184 -0.76 -3.08 -11.14
N THR A 185 -0.35 -1.88 -10.75
CA THR A 185 1.01 -1.35 -10.87
C THR A 185 1.47 -0.87 -9.50
N LEU A 186 2.64 -1.36 -9.07
CA LEU A 186 3.33 -0.92 -7.85
C LEU A 186 4.59 -0.18 -8.27
N ILE A 187 4.75 1.05 -7.82
CA ILE A 187 5.87 1.94 -8.10
C ILE A 187 6.53 2.24 -6.74
N GLY A 188 7.81 1.90 -6.59
CA GLY A 188 8.59 2.23 -5.40
C GLY A 188 8.80 3.74 -5.34
N GLY A 189 9.68 4.22 -6.23
CA GLY A 189 10.00 5.64 -6.34
C GLY A 189 11.48 5.86 -6.11
N ASP A 190 11.84 6.92 -5.41
CA ASP A 190 13.23 7.17 -5.01
C ASP A 190 13.42 6.67 -3.58
N GLY A 191 14.31 5.72 -3.32
CA GLY A 191 14.55 5.20 -1.97
C GLY A 191 14.75 3.69 -1.96
N ASN A 192 14.77 3.07 -0.79
CA ASN A 192 14.98 1.62 -0.67
C ASN A 192 13.66 0.90 -0.38
N ASP A 193 12.93 0.62 -1.45
CA ASP A 193 11.51 0.27 -1.34
C ASP A 193 11.27 -1.21 -1.13
N LYS A 194 10.08 -1.52 -0.63
CA LYS A 194 9.61 -2.90 -0.42
C LYS A 194 8.27 -3.15 -1.09
N LEU A 195 8.29 -3.87 -2.22
CA LEU A 195 7.11 -4.16 -3.02
C LEU A 195 6.68 -5.63 -2.90
N TYR A 196 5.50 -5.89 -2.34
CA TYR A 196 5.00 -7.25 -2.07
C TYR A 196 3.69 -7.56 -2.79
N ALA A 197 3.74 -8.42 -3.81
CA ALA A 197 2.54 -8.85 -4.53
C ALA A 197 2.08 -10.28 -4.22
N THR A 198 2.55 -10.94 -3.16
CA THR A 198 2.24 -12.38 -2.94
C THR A 198 0.79 -12.70 -2.55
N ALA A 199 -0.11 -11.72 -2.62
CA ALA A 199 -1.56 -11.82 -2.54
C ALA A 199 -2.21 -12.94 -3.38
N THR A 200 -3.42 -13.33 -2.97
CA THR A 200 -4.29 -14.21 -3.76
C THR A 200 -4.87 -13.48 -4.98
N GLY A 201 -5.29 -14.24 -6.00
CA GLY A 201 -5.83 -13.71 -7.26
C GLY A 201 -4.95 -14.04 -8.47
N LYS A 202 -5.51 -13.91 -9.67
CA LYS A 202 -4.87 -14.39 -10.91
C LYS A 202 -4.20 -13.28 -11.73
N ALA A 203 -4.59 -12.03 -11.52
CA ALA A 203 -4.02 -10.90 -12.24
C ALA A 203 -2.49 -10.86 -12.09
N ALA A 204 -1.82 -10.49 -13.18
CA ALA A 204 -0.42 -10.12 -13.14
C ALA A 204 -0.29 -8.73 -12.51
N VAL A 205 0.83 -8.49 -11.84
CA VAL A 205 1.18 -7.21 -11.25
C VAL A 205 2.40 -6.68 -11.97
N THR A 206 2.36 -5.42 -12.36
CA THR A 206 3.51 -4.68 -12.87
C THR A 206 4.24 -4.05 -11.69
N PHE A 207 5.57 -4.13 -11.70
CA PHE A 207 6.40 -3.44 -10.73
C PHE A 207 7.28 -2.42 -11.45
N ASP A 208 7.43 -1.25 -10.88
CA ASP A 208 8.52 -0.32 -11.13
C ASP A 208 9.20 -0.13 -9.78
N CYS A 209 10.45 -0.55 -9.65
CA CYS A 209 11.12 -0.43 -8.36
C CYS A 209 11.71 0.96 -8.17
N GLY A 210 12.01 1.69 -9.26
CA GLY A 210 12.58 3.02 -9.18
C GLY A 210 14.08 3.04 -8.83
N ALA A 211 14.51 4.07 -8.12
CA ALA A 211 15.91 4.30 -7.82
C ALA A 211 16.23 3.99 -6.36
N GLY A 212 17.16 3.07 -6.13
CA GLY A 212 17.73 2.82 -4.81
C GLY A 212 18.16 1.36 -4.66
N ALA A 213 18.05 0.80 -3.46
CA ALA A 213 18.34 -0.60 -3.20
C ALA A 213 17.07 -1.36 -2.83
N ASP A 214 16.29 -1.68 -3.84
CA ASP A 214 14.92 -2.13 -3.67
C ASP A 214 14.79 -3.60 -3.35
N ARG A 215 13.66 -3.95 -2.77
CA ARG A 215 13.26 -5.32 -2.51
C ARG A 215 11.86 -5.58 -3.03
N TRP A 216 11.72 -6.59 -3.89
CA TRP A 216 10.41 -7.02 -4.36
C TRP A 216 10.19 -8.53 -4.23
N VAL A 217 8.93 -8.91 -4.03
CA VAL A 217 8.50 -10.32 -4.00
C VAL A 217 7.29 -10.51 -4.90
N ALA A 218 7.43 -11.43 -5.87
CA ALA A 218 6.41 -11.64 -6.89
C ALA A 218 6.21 -13.12 -7.25
N TYR A 219 5.18 -13.39 -8.05
CA TYR A 219 4.99 -14.64 -8.76
C TYR A 219 5.63 -14.59 -10.15
N PRO A 220 5.93 -15.74 -10.78
CA PRO A 220 6.55 -15.78 -12.11
C PRO A 220 5.75 -15.12 -13.26
N ARG A 221 4.47 -14.80 -13.01
CA ARG A 221 3.58 -14.15 -13.99
C ARG A 221 3.67 -12.63 -13.96
N ASP A 222 4.29 -12.10 -12.91
CA ASP A 222 4.39 -10.67 -12.70
C ASP A 222 5.49 -10.08 -13.56
N ILE A 223 5.43 -8.76 -13.75
CA ILE A 223 6.19 -8.04 -14.76
C ILE A 223 6.98 -6.96 -14.04
N PRO A 224 8.22 -7.24 -13.60
CA PRO A 224 9.09 -6.22 -13.09
C PRO A 224 9.68 -5.38 -14.24
N GLY A 225 9.67 -4.08 -14.03
CA GLY A 225 10.15 -3.04 -14.92
C GLY A 225 11.47 -2.45 -14.43
N ASP A 226 11.58 -1.13 -14.54
CA ASP A 226 12.79 -0.38 -14.23
C ASP A 226 13.12 -0.42 -12.73
N GLY A 227 14.40 -0.23 -12.39
CA GLY A 227 14.91 -0.34 -11.01
C GLY A 227 14.96 -1.76 -10.43
N CYS A 228 14.12 -2.68 -10.91
CA CYS A 228 13.97 -3.97 -10.29
C CYS A 228 15.16 -4.90 -10.57
N ALA A 229 15.62 -5.63 -9.53
CA ALA A 229 16.56 -6.73 -9.70
C ALA A 229 16.12 -7.70 -10.82
N ALA A 230 17.06 -8.33 -11.53
CA ALA A 230 16.71 -9.19 -12.67
C ALA A 230 15.67 -10.25 -12.27
N HIS A 231 14.66 -10.46 -13.12
CA HIS A 231 13.56 -11.38 -12.86
C HIS A 231 13.71 -12.67 -13.66
N LEU A 232 13.08 -13.74 -13.16
CA LEU A 232 12.95 -14.99 -13.89
C LEU A 232 11.61 -15.07 -14.60
N ALA A 233 11.62 -14.81 -15.91
CA ALA A 233 10.45 -14.94 -16.77
C ALA A 233 10.36 -16.34 -17.41
N GLY A 234 9.23 -16.62 -18.06
CA GLY A 234 9.11 -17.79 -18.96
C GLY A 234 9.15 -19.15 -18.27
N ILE A 235 8.76 -19.24 -17.00
CA ILE A 235 8.61 -20.52 -16.30
C ILE A 235 7.37 -21.23 -16.86
N THR A 236 7.59 -22.28 -17.65
CA THR A 236 6.52 -22.99 -18.36
C THR A 236 6.18 -24.32 -17.71
N THR A 237 7.12 -24.97 -17.03
CA THR A 237 6.87 -26.26 -16.38
C THR A 237 6.66 -26.11 -14.88
N LYS A 238 5.92 -27.06 -14.32
CA LYS A 238 5.71 -27.17 -12.88
C LYS A 238 6.53 -28.31 -12.29
N THR A 239 7.49 -28.89 -13.00
CA THR A 239 8.37 -29.92 -12.45
C THR A 239 9.76 -29.34 -12.30
N VAL A 240 10.51 -29.79 -11.29
CA VAL A 240 11.87 -29.30 -11.06
C VAL A 240 12.80 -30.45 -10.75
N SER A 241 14.04 -30.32 -11.20
CA SER A 241 15.09 -31.29 -10.94
C SER A 241 16.30 -30.62 -10.28
N ARG A 242 17.28 -31.44 -9.86
CA ARG A 242 18.56 -30.92 -9.37
C ARG A 242 19.37 -30.17 -10.43
N ALA A 243 19.17 -30.49 -11.71
CA ALA A 243 19.63 -29.65 -12.80
C ALA A 243 18.50 -28.69 -13.12
N PHE A 244 18.46 -27.56 -12.40
CA PHE A 244 17.42 -26.55 -12.59
C PHE A 244 17.64 -25.86 -13.93
N ARG A 245 16.65 -25.92 -14.82
CA ARG A 245 16.70 -25.42 -16.20
C ARG A 245 15.37 -24.74 -16.60
N GLU A 246 14.77 -24.01 -15.67
CA GLU A 246 13.47 -23.35 -15.87
C GLU A 246 13.65 -21.85 -15.96
N GLY A 247 12.87 -21.23 -16.86
CA GLY A 247 12.81 -19.80 -17.07
C GLY A 247 14.06 -19.18 -17.71
N ALA A 248 13.99 -17.87 -17.90
CA ALA A 248 15.07 -17.04 -18.42
C ALA A 248 15.21 -15.76 -17.59
N LEU A 249 16.45 -15.37 -17.30
CA LEU A 249 16.76 -14.12 -16.64
C LEU A 249 16.60 -12.95 -17.62
N THR A 250 15.96 -11.89 -17.16
CA THR A 250 15.78 -10.64 -17.93
C THR A 250 17.07 -9.80 -18.00
N GLY A 251 17.96 -9.94 -17.02
CA GLY A 251 19.19 -9.17 -16.88
C GLY A 251 20.34 -10.01 -16.27
N PRO A 252 21.58 -9.49 -16.27
CA PRO A 252 22.66 -10.10 -15.51
C PRO A 252 22.33 -10.10 -14.02
N ALA A 253 22.52 -11.24 -13.35
CA ALA A 253 22.26 -11.35 -11.92
C ALA A 253 23.10 -12.42 -11.23
N SER A 254 23.28 -12.22 -9.93
CA SER A 254 23.70 -13.26 -9.00
C SER A 254 22.54 -13.67 -8.12
N GLY A 255 22.59 -14.86 -7.53
CA GLY A 255 21.45 -15.32 -6.76
C GLY A 255 21.50 -16.74 -6.26
N SER A 256 20.33 -17.23 -5.85
CA SER A 256 20.16 -18.59 -5.41
C SER A 256 18.83 -19.19 -5.83
N VAL A 257 18.83 -20.51 -6.03
CA VAL A 257 17.64 -21.32 -6.22
C VAL A 257 17.52 -22.26 -5.04
N THR A 258 16.39 -22.23 -4.35
CA THR A 258 16.11 -23.08 -3.19
C THR A 258 14.85 -23.90 -3.42
N LEU A 259 14.95 -25.21 -3.19
CA LEU A 259 13.82 -26.13 -3.16
C LEU A 259 13.49 -26.44 -1.72
N LYS A 260 12.31 -26.06 -1.23
CA LYS A 260 11.82 -26.40 0.12
C LYS A 260 10.67 -27.39 0.03
N ARG A 261 10.64 -28.38 0.93
CA ARG A 261 9.54 -29.36 0.95
C ARG A 261 8.23 -28.61 1.20
N ARG A 262 7.19 -28.92 0.43
CA ARG A 262 5.83 -28.46 0.76
C ARG A 262 5.18 -29.41 1.77
N LYS A 263 4.61 -28.86 2.84
CA LYS A 263 3.83 -29.63 3.83
C LYS A 263 2.34 -29.35 3.70
N GLY A 264 1.54 -30.42 3.64
CA GLY A 264 0.07 -30.35 3.65
C GLY A 264 -0.54 -29.64 2.43
N LEU A 265 -1.87 -29.52 2.45
CA LEU A 265 -2.63 -28.77 1.45
C LEU A 265 -2.40 -27.26 1.57
N SER A 266 -2.31 -26.76 2.81
CA SER A 266 -2.06 -25.34 3.16
C SER A 266 -0.71 -24.82 2.67
N GLY A 267 0.26 -25.70 2.42
CA GLY A 267 1.50 -25.33 1.76
C GLY A 267 2.51 -24.62 2.67
N TYR A 268 2.66 -25.06 3.92
CA TYR A 268 3.74 -24.55 4.76
C TYR A 268 5.10 -25.00 4.23
N GLU A 269 6.10 -24.11 4.32
CA GLU A 269 7.48 -24.43 3.98
C GLU A 269 8.08 -25.41 5.00
N GLY A 270 8.53 -26.54 4.49
CA GLY A 270 9.31 -27.53 5.21
C GLY A 270 10.82 -27.32 5.04
N PRO A 271 11.63 -28.29 5.47
CA PRO A 271 13.08 -28.20 5.36
C PRO A 271 13.53 -28.05 3.90
N THR A 272 14.63 -27.34 3.70
CA THR A 272 15.31 -27.23 2.39
C THR A 272 15.71 -28.61 1.89
N VAL A 273 15.24 -28.97 0.70
CA VAL A 273 15.54 -30.22 0.00
C VAL A 273 16.85 -30.09 -0.76
N ALA A 274 16.99 -29.01 -1.53
CA ALA A 274 18.20 -28.71 -2.29
C ALA A 274 18.37 -27.20 -2.46
N ARG A 275 19.61 -26.76 -2.67
CA ARG A 275 19.91 -25.38 -3.00
C ARG A 275 21.09 -25.25 -3.95
N GLY A 276 21.15 -24.16 -4.69
CA GLY A 276 22.28 -23.77 -5.52
C GLY A 276 22.39 -22.26 -5.59
N VAL A 277 23.57 -21.77 -5.91
CA VAL A 277 23.84 -20.35 -6.19
C VAL A 277 24.21 -20.20 -7.65
N PHE A 278 24.02 -19.01 -8.20
CA PHE A 278 24.36 -18.70 -9.58
C PHE A 278 24.89 -17.28 -9.74
N THR A 279 25.65 -17.09 -10.81
CA THR A 279 25.96 -15.81 -11.43
C THR A 279 25.78 -16.05 -12.93
N ALA A 280 24.87 -15.32 -13.57
CA ALA A 280 24.46 -15.61 -14.94
C ALA A 280 24.15 -14.33 -15.71
N GLN A 281 24.35 -14.40 -17.02
CA GLN A 281 23.96 -13.38 -17.99
C GLN A 281 22.48 -13.56 -18.38
N PRO A 282 21.86 -12.57 -19.07
CA PRO A 282 20.49 -12.70 -19.56
C PRO A 282 20.29 -13.96 -20.40
N GLY A 283 19.10 -14.56 -20.30
CA GLY A 283 18.74 -15.78 -21.01
C GLY A 283 18.50 -17.00 -20.10
N PRO A 284 18.49 -18.23 -20.66
CA PRO A 284 18.03 -19.41 -19.93
C PRO A 284 18.79 -19.68 -18.63
N LEU A 285 18.07 -19.78 -17.51
CA LEU A 285 18.69 -20.02 -16.21
C LEU A 285 19.08 -21.50 -16.06
N ARG A 286 20.34 -21.77 -15.71
CA ARG A 286 20.87 -23.12 -15.48
C ARG A 286 21.62 -23.18 -14.17
N VAL A 287 21.13 -23.98 -13.21
CA VAL A 287 21.72 -24.09 -11.86
C VAL A 287 21.81 -25.54 -11.42
N SER A 288 22.98 -25.94 -10.91
CA SER A 288 23.17 -27.25 -10.29
C SER A 288 22.89 -27.18 -8.79
N LEU A 289 21.90 -27.95 -8.34
CA LEU A 289 21.45 -27.95 -6.95
C LEU A 289 22.09 -29.08 -6.14
N LYS A 290 22.64 -28.71 -4.97
CA LYS A 290 23.16 -29.66 -3.97
C LYS A 290 22.04 -30.05 -3.02
N ARG A 291 21.82 -31.36 -2.84
CA ARG A 291 20.87 -31.89 -1.86
C ARG A 291 21.38 -31.63 -0.44
N THR A 292 20.47 -31.32 0.47
CA THR A 292 20.79 -31.27 1.90
C THR A 292 20.70 -32.68 2.51
N ALA A 293 21.19 -32.85 3.75
CA ALA A 293 20.99 -34.09 4.49
C ALA A 293 19.50 -34.40 4.71
N ALA A 294 18.69 -33.38 5.01
CA ALA A 294 17.24 -33.51 5.14
C ALA A 294 16.59 -33.91 3.81
N GLY A 295 16.95 -33.25 2.71
CA GLY A 295 16.47 -33.57 1.37
C GLY A 295 16.82 -34.99 0.95
N THR A 296 18.02 -35.48 1.28
CA THR A 296 18.43 -36.86 1.00
C THR A 296 17.54 -37.87 1.74
N ARG A 297 17.25 -37.64 3.02
CA ARG A 297 16.34 -38.51 3.79
C ARG A 297 14.91 -38.47 3.25
N LEU A 298 14.42 -37.28 2.88
CA LEU A 298 13.08 -37.09 2.36
C LEU A 298 12.89 -37.78 1.01
N LEU A 299 13.82 -37.57 0.07
CA LEU A 299 13.75 -38.15 -1.27
C LEU A 299 13.89 -39.67 -1.27
N ARG A 300 14.57 -40.26 -0.27
CA ARG A 300 14.58 -41.73 -0.08
C ARG A 300 13.20 -42.30 0.28
N ARG A 301 12.39 -41.54 1.02
CA ARG A 301 11.05 -41.97 1.47
C ARG A 301 9.96 -41.61 0.46
N ALA A 302 10.13 -40.50 -0.24
CA ALA A 302 9.22 -40.00 -1.24
C ALA A 302 10.06 -39.44 -2.39
N PRO A 303 10.32 -40.19 -3.46
CA PRO A 303 11.07 -39.70 -4.62
C PRO A 303 10.39 -38.52 -5.30
N HIS A 304 9.06 -38.48 -5.26
CA HIS A 304 8.21 -37.50 -5.92
C HIS A 304 7.66 -36.44 -4.97
N LEU A 305 8.54 -35.56 -4.47
CA LEU A 305 8.16 -34.50 -3.53
C LEU A 305 7.62 -33.26 -4.25
N THR A 306 6.53 -32.73 -3.74
CA THR A 306 6.12 -31.35 -4.05
C THR A 306 7.01 -30.37 -3.28
N VAL A 307 7.47 -29.34 -3.98
CA VAL A 307 8.37 -28.33 -3.42
C VAL A 307 7.90 -26.92 -3.74
N PHE A 308 8.23 -26.00 -2.84
CA PHE A 308 8.33 -24.58 -3.17
C PHE A 308 9.69 -24.32 -3.80
N VAL A 309 9.65 -23.58 -4.90
CA VAL A 309 10.83 -23.07 -5.57
C VAL A 309 10.88 -21.58 -5.25
N SER A 310 11.94 -21.16 -4.56
CA SER A 310 12.26 -19.75 -4.35
C SER A 310 13.52 -19.43 -5.12
N ILE A 311 13.46 -18.37 -5.91
CA ILE A 311 14.55 -17.89 -6.74
C ILE A 311 14.79 -16.46 -6.34
N ARG A 312 15.98 -16.22 -5.81
CA ARG A 312 16.42 -14.91 -5.36
C ARG A 312 17.45 -14.40 -6.33
N THR A 313 17.25 -13.19 -6.80
CA THR A 313 18.14 -12.48 -7.72
C THR A 313 18.66 -11.21 -7.06
N ARG A 314 19.86 -10.83 -7.46
CA ARG A 314 20.51 -9.58 -7.08
C ARG A 314 21.19 -8.98 -8.30
N THR A 315 20.89 -7.72 -8.56
CA THR A 315 21.51 -6.87 -9.58
C THR A 315 21.90 -5.58 -8.87
N GLY A 316 23.19 -5.24 -8.82
CA GLY A 316 23.65 -4.18 -7.91
C GLY A 316 23.27 -4.49 -6.46
N ASP A 317 22.55 -3.56 -5.83
CA ASP A 317 22.04 -3.70 -4.47
C ASP A 317 20.59 -4.20 -4.39
N ASP A 318 19.85 -4.14 -5.50
CA ASP A 318 18.46 -4.57 -5.63
C ASP A 318 18.28 -6.07 -5.46
N ARG A 319 17.14 -6.46 -4.90
CA ARG A 319 16.81 -7.85 -4.57
C ARG A 319 15.41 -8.24 -5.01
N GLY A 320 15.34 -9.27 -5.84
CA GLY A 320 14.10 -9.88 -6.28
C GLY A 320 13.91 -11.26 -5.67
N GLU A 321 12.68 -11.61 -5.29
CA GLU A 321 12.30 -12.97 -4.96
C GLU A 321 11.06 -13.42 -5.75
N THR A 322 11.27 -14.39 -6.64
CA THR A 322 10.19 -15.08 -7.36
C THR A 322 9.92 -16.42 -6.69
N THR A 323 8.66 -16.67 -6.31
CA THR A 323 8.27 -17.96 -5.70
C THR A 323 7.19 -18.67 -6.50
N PHE A 324 7.32 -20.00 -6.64
CA PHE A 324 6.29 -20.81 -7.28
C PHE A 324 6.27 -22.26 -6.78
N ARG A 325 5.19 -22.96 -7.13
CA ARG A 325 4.93 -24.33 -6.69
C ARG A 325 5.24 -25.31 -7.81
N SER A 326 6.00 -26.36 -7.49
CA SER A 326 6.07 -27.52 -8.37
C SER A 326 4.81 -28.40 -8.23
N LYS A 327 4.36 -29.01 -9.34
CA LYS A 327 3.31 -30.02 -9.41
C LYS A 327 3.80 -31.37 -8.89
N VAL A 328 4.99 -31.84 -9.30
CA VAL A 328 5.69 -33.05 -8.84
C VAL A 328 7.16 -32.95 -9.32
N GLY A 329 8.13 -33.47 -8.58
CA GLY A 329 9.54 -33.61 -9.00
C GLY A 329 9.95 -35.06 -9.22
#